data_AF-A0A0S7XUF0-F1
#
_entry.id   AF-A0A0S7XUF0-F1
#
_cell.length_a   1.000
_cell.length_b   1.000
_cell.length_c   1.000
_cell.angle_alpha   90.00
_cell.angle_beta   90.00
_cell.angle_gamma   90.00
#
_symmetry.space_group_name_H-M   'P 1'
#
loop_
_entity.id
_entity.type
_entity.pdbx_description
1 polymer ?
#
loop_
_entity_poly.entity_id
_entity_poly.type
_entity_poly.pdbx_seq_one_letter_code
_entity_poly.pdbx_strand_id
1 'polypeptide(L)'
;HNGETTNYEALKQRVEQFNLSPLATTDTEVASLKFHLTADAWEYPDWALFESFSPTTGDDLQLVEPEIRTQLEQVQRVEFASSPDGPYQYLCLRHNPYSRTTERVDLKDPADLRPNVSAFWMDKNGNENKVFSIIASEEHAVHRILELLDKQGIIDGSVADKTFSSRGMISRYRFEQGQQIQDYEFIDRYGRKIEVDAPGEHYSLRRQQLVEPSDTEQYQNWQSNYIEFFRDHLKDISFNDFRWLLHNMVENTTNDHAFAKHLEILTWLKDYLRTLNPGDKAQGSLIDIAQFYLNQLLDSARTERFENYTWIDQQGAEQFDRQPQHEQKLVIEASEFLAEGTDPGFSLTAFLAKAHRLGWRKFILYRTRGQRMISTAAMGNGDTDDVEMDVYGSVGEYFGAFMQGGTICLHGNAQNFCAMAMHHGELYVFGNAGKVCGYASKGGKVFIMGDIVDRCWTNSVNDSRTQDLEVMILGSATKYAGESLMGGNFFFGGLHFDNKGNLRLNERPYLGTKMLGGASRGNFVFFDPENRLVAAQYVHGVLKDFSNEEWEYLCGKIKESFELANITVHSENGADYIFIEDKKVKIAPENFKLVMPKGGLKGYESH
;
A
#
# COMPACT_ATOMS: atom_id res chain seq x y z
N HIS A 1 -7.46 17.90 14.00
CA HIS A 1 -6.74 17.27 15.13
C HIS A 1 -7.34 15.91 15.36
N ASN A 2 -6.51 14.88 15.53
CA ASN A 2 -6.96 13.52 15.85
C ASN A 2 -6.04 12.94 16.95
N GLY A 3 -6.54 12.86 18.18
CA GLY A 3 -5.81 12.39 19.35
C GLY A 3 -6.11 13.18 20.62
N GLU A 4 -5.57 12.73 21.74
CA GLU A 4 -5.53 13.46 23.01
C GLU A 4 -4.05 13.52 23.41
N THR A 5 -3.56 14.71 23.77
CA THR A 5 -2.20 14.85 24.31
C THR A 5 -2.19 14.61 25.81
N THR A 6 -1.37 13.67 26.23
CA THR A 6 -1.27 13.28 27.64
C THR A 6 -0.57 14.34 28.49
N ASN A 7 0.21 15.23 27.86
CA ASN A 7 1.02 16.25 28.51
C ASN A 7 0.54 17.70 28.25
N TYR A 8 -0.77 17.90 28.10
CA TYR A 8 -1.41 19.20 27.86
C TYR A 8 -0.82 20.34 28.71
N GLU A 9 -0.68 20.15 30.03
CA GLU A 9 -0.21 21.21 30.94
C GLU A 9 1.23 21.66 30.62
N ALA A 10 2.10 20.74 30.20
CA ALA A 10 3.47 21.08 29.80
C ALA A 10 3.50 21.86 28.47
N LEU A 11 2.66 21.48 27.51
CA LEU A 11 2.47 22.24 26.26
C LEU A 11 1.94 23.64 26.54
N LYS A 12 0.94 23.75 27.42
CA LYS A 12 0.32 25.02 27.81
C LYS A 12 1.32 25.94 28.49
N GLN A 13 2.06 25.45 29.47
CA GLN A 13 3.08 26.25 30.16
C GLN A 13 4.14 26.78 29.18
N ARG A 14 4.50 26.00 28.16
CA ARG A 14 5.45 26.43 27.13
C ARG A 14 4.98 27.68 26.38
N VAL A 15 3.70 27.77 26.02
CA VAL A 15 3.16 28.93 25.30
C VAL A 15 2.85 30.10 26.25
N GLU A 16 2.43 29.83 27.48
CA GLU A 16 2.19 30.87 28.50
C GLU A 16 3.46 31.60 28.94
N GLN A 17 4.61 30.91 28.95
CA GLN A 17 5.94 31.54 29.17
C GLN A 17 6.22 32.70 28.20
N PHE A 18 5.54 32.72 27.04
CA PHE A 18 5.68 33.75 26.01
C PHE A 18 4.40 34.56 25.81
N ASN A 19 3.56 34.66 26.84
CA ASN A 19 2.30 35.43 26.84
C ASN A 19 1.27 34.98 25.79
N LEU A 20 1.30 33.71 25.39
CA LEU A 20 0.29 33.10 24.52
C LEU A 20 -0.64 32.22 25.36
N SER A 21 -1.52 32.86 26.14
CA SER A 21 -2.48 32.14 26.99
C SER A 21 -3.65 31.57 26.17
N PRO A 22 -3.92 30.25 26.22
CA PRO A 22 -5.06 29.65 25.53
C PRO A 22 -6.41 30.08 26.14
N LEU A 23 -7.45 30.20 25.31
CA LEU A 23 -8.80 30.62 25.70
C LEU A 23 -9.82 29.48 25.72
N ALA A 24 -9.70 28.54 24.78
CA ALA A 24 -10.59 27.40 24.60
C ALA A 24 -10.16 26.17 25.41
N THR A 25 -8.96 26.18 26.00
CA THR A 25 -8.41 25.08 26.83
C THR A 25 -8.38 23.73 26.12
N THR A 26 -8.10 23.73 24.82
CA THR A 26 -8.00 22.52 24.01
C THR A 26 -6.56 22.28 23.56
N ASP A 27 -6.18 21.02 23.42
CA ASP A 27 -4.88 20.60 22.88
C ASP A 27 -4.63 21.17 21.48
N THR A 28 -5.70 21.36 20.69
CA THR A 28 -5.62 21.94 19.36
C THR A 28 -5.23 23.41 19.40
N GLU A 29 -5.82 24.18 20.31
CA GLU A 29 -5.48 25.60 20.48
C GLU A 29 -4.06 25.76 21.00
N VAL A 30 -3.67 24.99 22.03
CA VAL A 30 -2.31 25.07 22.59
C VAL A 30 -1.27 24.67 21.53
N ALA A 31 -1.52 23.60 20.77
CA ALA A 31 -0.66 23.21 19.65
C ALA A 31 -0.60 24.30 18.57
N SER A 32 -1.71 24.96 18.26
CA SER A 32 -1.73 26.09 17.31
C SER A 32 -0.92 27.29 17.81
N LEU A 33 -0.98 27.61 19.10
CA LEU A 33 -0.20 28.69 19.71
C LEU A 33 1.30 28.33 19.73
N LYS A 34 1.65 27.08 20.06
CA LYS A 34 3.03 26.60 19.98
C LYS A 34 3.54 26.61 18.54
N PHE A 35 2.68 26.27 17.58
CA PHE A 35 3.03 26.29 16.16
C PHE A 35 3.32 27.71 15.71
N HIS A 36 2.47 28.67 16.07
CA HIS A 36 2.73 30.09 15.81
C HIS A 36 4.05 30.56 16.45
N LEU A 37 4.31 30.19 17.71
CA LEU A 37 5.54 30.55 18.42
C LEU A 37 6.79 30.02 17.70
N THR A 38 6.80 28.73 17.36
CA THR A 38 7.97 28.06 16.77
C THR A 38 8.14 28.39 15.29
N ALA A 39 7.07 28.39 14.51
CA ALA A 39 7.11 28.58 13.06
C ALA A 39 7.21 30.04 12.63
N ASP A 40 6.55 30.98 13.35
CA ASP A 40 6.46 32.38 12.93
C ASP A 40 7.26 33.32 13.84
N ALA A 41 7.15 33.20 15.17
CA ALA A 41 7.83 34.11 16.08
C ALA A 41 9.34 33.83 16.21
N TRP A 42 9.73 32.55 16.15
CA TRP A 42 11.13 32.11 16.22
C TRP A 42 11.70 31.64 14.89
N GLU A 43 10.86 31.50 13.87
CA GLU A 43 11.26 31.09 12.52
C GLU A 43 12.11 29.81 12.52
N TYR A 44 11.71 28.80 13.30
CA TYR A 44 12.38 27.50 13.27
C TYR A 44 12.39 26.97 11.83
N PRO A 45 13.54 26.46 11.35
CA PRO A 45 13.57 25.78 10.05
C PRO A 45 12.63 24.57 10.07
N ASP A 46 12.13 24.16 8.90
CA ASP A 46 11.10 23.12 8.77
C ASP A 46 11.39 21.86 9.62
N TRP A 47 12.64 21.36 9.60
CA TRP A 47 13.04 20.19 10.38
C TRP A 47 12.99 20.41 11.91
N ALA A 48 13.32 21.61 12.39
CA ALA A 48 13.30 21.94 13.82
C ALA A 48 11.87 22.17 14.30
N LEU A 49 11.01 22.74 13.44
CA LEU A 49 9.57 22.82 13.69
C LEU A 49 8.99 21.42 13.89
N PHE A 50 9.28 20.48 12.99
CA PHE A 50 8.87 19.08 13.17
C PHE A 50 9.42 18.47 14.44
N GLU A 51 10.72 18.60 14.69
CA GLU A 51 11.37 18.01 15.86
C GLU A 51 10.81 18.57 17.18
N SER A 52 10.37 19.84 17.20
CA SER A 52 9.76 20.46 18.39
C SER A 52 8.38 19.89 18.74
N PHE A 53 7.64 19.38 17.76
CA PHE A 53 6.33 18.75 17.95
C PHE A 53 6.41 17.24 18.03
N SER A 54 7.30 16.66 17.25
CA SER A 54 7.36 15.24 16.97
C SER A 54 8.79 14.76 17.06
N PRO A 55 9.37 14.70 18.27
CA PRO A 55 10.79 14.44 18.44
C PRO A 55 11.18 13.04 17.97
N THR A 56 12.29 12.95 17.24
CA THR A 56 12.87 11.68 16.78
C THR A 56 13.59 11.00 17.93
N THR A 57 13.01 9.90 18.44
CA THR A 57 13.50 9.25 19.67
C THR A 57 13.94 7.80 19.45
N GLY A 58 14.59 7.26 20.48
CA GLY A 58 14.90 5.83 20.58
C GLY A 58 15.75 5.35 19.40
N ASP A 59 15.34 4.22 18.82
CA ASP A 59 16.12 3.57 17.77
C ASP A 59 16.03 4.29 16.43
N ASP A 60 15.00 5.11 16.19
CA ASP A 60 14.93 5.89 14.95
C ASP A 60 16.05 6.91 14.87
N LEU A 61 16.47 7.47 16.01
CA LEU A 61 17.60 8.38 16.09
C LEU A 61 18.90 7.71 15.63
N GLN A 62 19.03 6.39 15.80
CA GLN A 62 20.19 5.62 15.35
C GLN A 62 20.26 5.48 13.82
N LEU A 63 19.12 5.63 13.12
CA LEU A 63 19.03 5.64 11.66
C LEU A 63 19.18 7.04 11.06
N VAL A 64 19.21 8.08 11.89
CA VAL A 64 19.49 9.45 11.44
C VAL A 64 20.99 9.63 11.27
N GLU A 65 21.37 10.29 10.17
CA GLU A 65 22.76 10.68 9.88
C GLU A 65 23.38 11.44 11.08
N PRO A 66 24.64 11.16 11.45
CA PRO A 66 25.28 11.75 12.63
C PRO A 66 25.22 13.29 12.68
N GLU A 67 25.34 13.94 11.53
CA GLU A 67 25.33 15.40 11.39
C GLU A 67 23.98 16.02 11.76
N ILE A 68 22.87 15.38 11.35
CA ILE A 68 21.51 15.84 11.65
C ILE A 68 21.15 15.47 13.10
N ARG A 69 21.60 14.31 13.59
CA ARG A 69 21.31 13.81 14.93
C ARG A 69 21.61 14.83 16.03
N THR A 70 22.80 15.45 16.00
CA THR A 70 23.17 16.45 17.00
C THR A 70 22.25 17.67 16.96
N GLN A 71 21.78 18.07 15.79
CA GLN A 71 20.84 19.19 15.64
C GLN A 71 19.47 18.85 16.26
N LEU A 72 18.95 17.65 15.99
CA LEU A 72 17.71 17.18 16.59
C LEU A 72 17.80 17.16 18.12
N GLU A 73 18.90 16.63 18.66
CA GLU A 73 19.14 16.59 20.12
C GLU A 73 19.17 17.99 20.76
N GLN A 74 19.67 19.03 20.08
CA GLN A 74 19.61 20.39 20.60
C GLN A 74 18.18 20.93 20.70
N VAL A 75 17.35 20.66 19.69
CA VAL A 75 15.92 21.02 19.73
C VAL A 75 15.22 20.26 20.85
N GLN A 76 15.47 18.96 20.97
CA GLN A 76 14.90 18.12 22.04
C GLN A 76 15.26 18.64 23.43
N ARG A 77 16.50 19.08 23.68
CA ARG A 77 16.90 19.63 25.00
C ARG A 77 16.00 20.78 25.49
N VAL A 78 15.40 21.52 24.57
CA VAL A 78 14.53 22.67 24.89
C VAL A 78 13.05 22.29 24.77
N GLU A 79 12.67 21.59 23.71
CA GLU A 79 11.26 21.43 23.35
C GLU A 79 10.65 20.11 23.82
N PHE A 80 11.45 19.09 24.14
CA PHE A 80 10.97 17.72 24.37
C PHE A 80 9.88 17.61 25.44
N ALA A 81 10.04 18.30 26.58
CA ALA A 81 9.05 18.29 27.65
C ALA A 81 7.70 18.90 27.22
N SER A 82 7.72 19.77 26.22
CA SER A 82 6.55 20.44 25.65
C SER A 82 6.12 19.85 24.30
N SER A 83 6.75 18.79 23.80
CA SER A 83 6.33 18.09 22.60
C SER A 83 5.09 17.25 22.92
N PRO A 84 4.03 17.26 22.10
CA PRO A 84 2.89 16.36 22.25
C PRO A 84 3.32 14.92 22.57
N ASP A 85 2.70 14.33 23.59
CA ASP A 85 2.83 12.91 23.97
C ASP A 85 1.49 12.18 23.78
N GLY A 86 1.56 10.87 23.53
CA GLY A 86 0.45 10.02 23.13
C GLY A 86 0.26 9.92 21.62
N PRO A 87 -0.79 9.22 21.14
CA PRO A 87 -1.10 9.18 19.72
C PRO A 87 -1.74 10.51 19.31
N TYR A 88 -1.03 11.34 18.55
CA TYR A 88 -1.53 12.63 18.07
C TYR A 88 -1.28 12.83 16.57
N GLN A 89 -2.14 13.66 15.99
CA GLN A 89 -2.00 14.20 14.66
C GLN A 89 -2.58 15.62 14.60
N TYR A 90 -1.76 16.56 14.17
CA TYR A 90 -2.16 17.93 13.85
C TYR A 90 -1.95 18.17 12.35
N LEU A 91 -3.05 18.47 11.67
CA LEU A 91 -3.03 18.92 10.27
C LEU A 91 -3.19 20.44 10.30
N CYS A 92 -2.11 21.15 9.97
CA CYS A 92 -2.05 22.59 10.03
C CYS A 92 -2.08 23.15 8.60
N LEU A 93 -3.04 24.04 8.33
CA LEU A 93 -3.05 24.84 7.11
C LEU A 93 -2.49 26.22 7.47
N ARG A 94 -1.31 26.56 6.93
CA ARG A 94 -0.66 27.86 7.13
C ARG A 94 -0.76 28.68 5.86
N HIS A 95 -1.11 29.95 5.98
CA HIS A 95 -1.04 30.93 4.90
C HIS A 95 -0.11 32.08 5.30
N ASN A 96 1.03 32.22 4.61
CA ASN A 96 1.96 33.33 4.79
C ASN A 96 1.78 34.34 3.65
N PRO A 97 1.15 35.50 3.91
CA PRO A 97 0.87 36.49 2.87
C PRO A 97 2.14 37.23 2.40
N TYR A 98 3.18 37.32 3.22
CA TYR A 98 4.42 38.02 2.86
C TYR A 98 5.24 37.24 1.83
N SER A 99 5.30 35.92 1.99
CA SER A 99 5.92 35.01 1.02
C SER A 99 4.94 34.41 0.01
N ARG A 100 3.67 34.81 0.04
CA ARG A 100 2.57 34.29 -0.81
C ARG A 100 2.54 32.76 -0.85
N THR A 101 2.72 32.16 0.31
CA THR A 101 2.89 30.71 0.45
C THR A 101 1.73 30.13 1.24
N THR A 102 1.17 29.02 0.76
CA THR A 102 0.22 28.20 1.51
C THR A 102 0.82 26.82 1.75
N GLU A 103 0.71 26.33 2.97
CA GLU A 103 1.29 25.05 3.38
C GLU A 103 0.25 24.19 4.08
N ARG A 104 0.26 22.90 3.75
CA ARG A 104 -0.27 21.86 4.62
C ARG A 104 0.90 21.23 5.38
N VAL A 105 0.90 21.33 6.70
CA VAL A 105 1.90 20.73 7.59
C VAL A 105 1.25 19.58 8.35
N ASP A 106 1.77 18.37 8.15
CA ASP A 106 1.26 17.15 8.75
C ASP A 106 2.13 16.79 9.96
N LEU A 107 1.83 17.34 11.14
CA LEU A 107 2.57 17.04 12.38
C LEU A 107 2.00 15.77 13.03
N LYS A 108 2.82 14.74 13.16
CA LYS A 108 2.38 13.40 13.57
C LYS A 108 3.35 12.76 14.54
N ASP A 109 2.81 11.97 15.46
CA ASP A 109 3.59 11.04 16.25
C ASP A 109 4.60 10.25 15.37
N PRO A 110 5.91 10.26 15.66
CA PRO A 110 6.91 9.52 14.91
C PRO A 110 6.74 7.99 14.94
N ALA A 111 6.09 7.45 15.97
CA ALA A 111 5.69 6.04 15.99
C ALA A 111 4.51 5.75 15.04
N ASP A 112 3.93 6.81 14.45
CA ASP A 112 2.87 6.81 13.46
C ASP A 112 1.64 6.03 13.94
N LEU A 113 1.35 5.98 15.25
CA LEU A 113 0.34 5.09 15.84
C LEU A 113 -1.03 5.14 15.15
N ARG A 114 -1.37 6.28 14.53
CA ARG A 114 -2.50 6.44 13.60
C ARG A 114 -1.97 6.76 12.18
N PRO A 115 -1.73 5.75 11.33
CA PRO A 115 -1.24 5.97 9.98
C PRO A 115 -2.33 6.68 9.17
N ASN A 116 -1.92 7.40 8.13
CA ASN A 116 -2.83 7.96 7.14
C ASN A 116 -2.27 7.66 5.76
N VAL A 117 -3.11 7.77 4.76
CA VAL A 117 -2.69 7.73 3.38
C VAL A 117 -2.46 9.15 2.91
N SER A 118 -1.22 9.42 2.51
CA SER A 118 -0.86 10.62 1.74
C SER A 118 -0.86 10.26 0.26
N ALA A 119 -1.34 11.17 -0.57
CA ALA A 119 -1.36 10.99 -2.01
C ALA A 119 -0.99 12.25 -2.76
N PHE A 120 -0.33 12.07 -3.91
CA PHE A 120 -0.02 13.13 -4.86
C PHE A 120 -0.69 12.88 -6.19
N TRP A 121 -1.20 13.95 -6.79
CA TRP A 121 -1.62 13.99 -8.18
C TRP A 121 -1.02 15.26 -8.80
N MET A 122 -0.38 15.13 -9.95
CA MET A 122 0.38 16.21 -10.56
C MET A 122 0.20 16.20 -12.07
N ASP A 123 -0.06 17.37 -12.65
CA ASP A 123 -0.06 17.52 -14.10
C ASP A 123 0.71 18.79 -14.48
N LYS A 124 1.75 18.57 -15.28
CA LYS A 124 2.62 19.62 -15.81
C LYS A 124 2.36 19.90 -17.29
N ASN A 125 1.35 19.25 -17.88
CA ASN A 125 1.05 19.39 -19.28
C ASN A 125 0.05 20.52 -19.50
N GLY A 126 0.38 21.43 -20.43
CA GLY A 126 -0.42 22.62 -20.73
C GLY A 126 0.13 23.91 -20.12
N ASN A 127 -0.69 24.96 -20.13
CA ASN A 127 -0.29 26.31 -19.69
C ASN A 127 -0.40 26.52 -18.17
N GLU A 128 -1.01 25.59 -17.43
CA GLU A 128 -1.26 25.72 -15.98
C GLU A 128 -0.77 24.48 -15.22
N ASN A 129 0.17 24.66 -14.30
CA ASN A 129 0.62 23.60 -13.40
C ASN A 129 -0.50 23.24 -12.42
N LYS A 130 -0.92 21.98 -12.42
CA LYS A 130 -1.87 21.46 -11.44
C LYS A 130 -1.19 20.47 -10.52
N VAL A 131 -1.40 20.64 -9.22
CA VAL A 131 -0.83 19.78 -8.20
C VAL A 131 -1.78 19.67 -7.03
N PHE A 132 -2.03 18.44 -6.59
CA PHE A 132 -2.86 18.13 -5.44
C PHE A 132 -2.07 17.23 -4.50
N SER A 133 -1.99 17.64 -3.24
CA SER A 133 -1.61 16.74 -2.15
C SER A 133 -2.80 16.49 -1.25
N ILE A 134 -3.10 15.21 -1.04
CA ILE A 134 -4.23 14.73 -0.24
C ILE A 134 -3.69 13.98 0.96
N ILE A 135 -4.36 14.12 2.10
CA ILE A 135 -4.17 13.28 3.29
C ILE A 135 -5.54 12.81 3.74
N ALA A 136 -5.68 11.51 3.98
CA ALA A 136 -6.93 10.89 4.40
C ALA A 136 -6.66 9.73 5.35
N SER A 137 -7.62 9.41 6.22
CA SER A 137 -7.52 8.26 7.13
C SER A 137 -7.31 6.95 6.36
N GLU A 138 -7.99 6.78 5.22
CA GLU A 138 -7.90 5.60 4.37
C GLU A 138 -7.78 5.94 2.88
N GLU A 139 -7.25 5.00 2.09
CA GLU A 139 -7.01 5.18 0.66
C GLU A 139 -8.30 5.34 -0.15
N HIS A 140 -9.39 4.65 0.22
CA HIS A 140 -10.65 4.75 -0.50
C HIS A 140 -11.25 6.17 -0.47
N ALA A 141 -10.95 6.95 0.58
CA ALA A 141 -11.31 8.36 0.63
C ALA A 141 -10.51 9.19 -0.38
N VAL A 142 -9.22 8.91 -0.55
CA VAL A 142 -8.37 9.52 -1.60
C VAL A 142 -8.94 9.23 -2.98
N HIS A 143 -9.22 7.96 -3.28
CA HIS A 143 -9.80 7.55 -4.57
C HIS A 143 -11.12 8.28 -4.85
N ARG A 144 -11.99 8.40 -3.83
CA ARG A 144 -13.26 9.11 -4.00
C ARG A 144 -13.07 10.60 -4.27
N ILE A 145 -12.12 11.25 -3.61
CA ILE A 145 -11.80 12.66 -3.87
C ILE A 145 -11.35 12.84 -5.32
N LEU A 146 -10.39 12.05 -5.79
CA LEU A 146 -9.86 12.15 -7.16
C LEU A 146 -10.93 11.83 -8.22
N GLU A 147 -11.77 10.82 -7.99
CA GLU A 147 -12.91 10.50 -8.86
C GLU A 147 -13.88 11.69 -9.00
N LEU A 148 -14.16 12.38 -7.89
CA LEU A 148 -15.02 13.57 -7.91
C LEU A 148 -14.35 14.74 -8.62
N LEU A 149 -13.04 14.98 -8.39
CA LEU A 149 -12.29 16.04 -9.07
C LEU A 149 -12.26 15.82 -10.59
N ASP A 150 -12.05 14.58 -11.04
CA ASP A 150 -12.12 14.23 -12.47
C ASP A 150 -13.55 14.42 -13.00
N LYS A 151 -14.59 13.96 -12.29
CA LYS A 151 -15.98 14.23 -12.73
C LYS A 151 -16.33 15.71 -12.87
N GLN A 152 -15.73 16.57 -12.03
CA GLN A 152 -15.93 18.02 -12.10
C GLN A 152 -15.03 18.72 -13.15
N GLY A 153 -14.14 17.99 -13.84
CA GLY A 153 -13.24 18.58 -14.83
C GLY A 153 -12.07 19.37 -14.24
N ILE A 154 -11.75 19.15 -12.95
CA ILE A 154 -10.65 19.84 -12.27
C ILE A 154 -9.32 19.16 -12.63
N ILE A 155 -9.30 17.83 -12.65
CA ILE A 155 -8.15 16.99 -13.01
C ILE A 155 -8.52 16.03 -14.15
N ASP A 156 -7.52 15.42 -14.78
CA ASP A 156 -7.69 14.35 -15.76
C ASP A 156 -7.28 12.99 -15.15
N GLY A 157 -8.26 12.09 -14.99
CA GLY A 157 -8.03 10.78 -14.38
C GLY A 157 -8.18 10.78 -12.85
N SER A 158 -8.52 9.62 -12.29
CA SER A 158 -9.00 9.48 -10.90
C SER A 158 -8.08 8.69 -9.97
N VAL A 159 -6.86 8.38 -10.41
CA VAL A 159 -5.86 7.62 -9.65
C VAL A 159 -4.68 8.53 -9.31
N ALA A 160 -4.20 8.44 -8.07
CA ALA A 160 -3.04 9.20 -7.62
C ALA A 160 -1.76 8.70 -8.30
N ASP A 161 -0.81 9.61 -8.53
CA ASP A 161 0.51 9.25 -9.06
C ASP A 161 1.37 8.54 -8.01
N LYS A 162 1.14 8.83 -6.73
CA LYS A 162 1.83 8.21 -5.61
C LYS A 162 0.92 8.15 -4.40
N THR A 163 0.83 6.99 -3.75
CA THR A 163 0.20 6.81 -2.43
C THR A 163 1.22 6.21 -1.46
N PHE A 164 1.28 6.73 -0.24
CA PHE A 164 2.24 6.28 0.78
C PHE A 164 1.79 6.68 2.20
N SER A 165 2.35 6.02 3.22
CA SER A 165 2.23 6.50 4.61
C SER A 165 3.36 7.46 4.93
N SER A 166 3.02 8.66 5.40
CA SER A 166 3.98 9.67 5.82
C SER A 166 4.03 9.76 7.36
N ARG A 167 5.25 9.85 7.92
CA ARG A 167 5.51 10.14 9.34
C ARG A 167 5.51 11.64 9.67
N GLY A 168 5.02 12.44 8.73
CA GLY A 168 4.98 13.89 8.78
C GLY A 168 5.69 14.51 7.58
N MET A 169 5.04 15.51 6.99
CA MET A 169 5.51 16.19 5.79
C MET A 169 4.90 17.58 5.66
N ILE A 170 5.51 18.42 4.83
CA ILE A 170 4.98 19.71 4.40
C ILE A 170 4.65 19.61 2.91
N SER A 171 3.45 20.04 2.52
CA SER A 171 3.11 20.38 1.14
C SER A 171 3.02 21.89 1.03
N ARG A 172 3.97 22.50 0.33
CA ARG A 172 4.11 23.96 0.20
C ARG A 172 3.83 24.39 -1.22
N TYR A 173 3.00 25.42 -1.37
CA TYR A 173 2.62 26.01 -2.65
C TYR A 173 2.90 27.51 -2.61
N ARG A 174 3.62 28.02 -3.61
CA ARG A 174 3.93 29.44 -3.78
C ARG A 174 3.05 30.01 -4.89
N PHE A 175 2.44 31.16 -4.65
CA PHE A 175 1.47 31.76 -5.59
C PHE A 175 1.98 33.07 -6.19
N GLU A 176 1.72 33.26 -7.49
CA GLU A 176 1.93 34.54 -8.16
C GLU A 176 0.83 35.55 -7.81
N GLN A 177 0.97 36.79 -8.30
CA GLN A 177 0.05 37.90 -8.03
C GLN A 177 -1.35 37.74 -8.65
N GLY A 178 -1.70 36.55 -9.14
CA GLY A 178 -2.96 36.20 -9.81
C GLY A 178 -3.56 34.84 -9.41
N GLN A 179 -3.23 34.31 -8.22
CA GLN A 179 -3.73 33.03 -7.67
C GLN A 179 -3.30 31.75 -8.41
N GLN A 180 -2.38 31.84 -9.38
CA GLN A 180 -1.76 30.68 -10.00
C GLN A 180 -0.59 30.16 -9.16
N ILE A 181 -0.41 28.83 -9.14
CA ILE A 181 0.73 28.18 -8.49
C ILE A 181 1.97 28.47 -9.32
N GLN A 182 2.91 29.22 -8.74
CA GLN A 182 4.22 29.47 -9.33
C GLN A 182 5.12 28.25 -9.19
N ASP A 183 5.13 27.66 -7.99
CA ASP A 183 6.04 26.60 -7.59
C ASP A 183 5.44 25.81 -6.42
N TYR A 184 5.88 24.57 -6.26
CA TYR A 184 5.49 23.72 -5.16
C TYR A 184 6.65 22.84 -4.69
N GLU A 185 6.66 22.52 -3.40
CA GLU A 185 7.62 21.60 -2.81
C GLU A 185 6.97 20.69 -1.77
N PHE A 186 7.37 19.43 -1.80
CA PHE A 186 7.02 18.43 -0.79
C PHE A 186 8.25 18.12 0.03
N ILE A 187 8.14 18.19 1.34
CA ILE A 187 9.28 18.10 2.26
C ILE A 187 8.94 17.10 3.35
N ASP A 188 9.88 16.23 3.69
CA ASP A 188 9.75 15.31 4.82
C ASP A 188 9.98 16.05 6.15
N ARG A 189 9.76 15.33 7.25
CA ARG A 189 10.00 15.85 8.61
C ARG A 189 11.44 16.32 8.89
N TYR A 190 12.42 15.90 8.09
CA TYR A 190 13.83 16.27 8.24
C TYR A 190 14.22 17.43 7.32
N GLY A 191 13.26 18.08 6.65
CA GLY A 191 13.54 19.18 5.74
C GLY A 191 14.07 18.73 4.37
N ARG A 192 14.02 17.43 4.06
CA ARG A 192 14.49 16.87 2.79
C ARG A 192 13.35 16.85 1.79
N LYS A 193 13.64 17.15 0.53
CA LYS A 193 12.64 17.10 -0.54
C LYS A 193 12.15 15.66 -0.74
N ILE A 194 10.84 15.48 -0.76
CA ILE A 194 10.20 14.23 -1.16
C ILE A 194 10.16 14.22 -2.67
N GLU A 195 10.99 13.39 -3.29
CA GLU A 195 10.97 13.21 -4.74
C GLU A 195 9.71 12.45 -5.16
N VAL A 196 9.01 13.05 -6.11
CA VAL A 196 7.87 12.47 -6.82
C VAL A 196 8.26 12.50 -8.28
N ASP A 197 8.39 11.31 -8.87
CA ASP A 197 8.75 11.18 -10.28
C ASP A 197 7.78 12.02 -11.13
N ALA A 198 8.31 12.70 -12.14
CA ALA A 198 7.48 13.53 -13.02
C ALA A 198 6.42 12.64 -13.68
N PRO A 199 5.12 12.88 -13.42
CA PRO A 199 4.07 12.08 -14.02
C PRO A 199 4.05 12.30 -15.52
N GLY A 200 3.53 11.31 -16.23
CA GLY A 200 3.21 11.48 -17.64
C GLY A 200 1.98 12.35 -17.87
N GLU A 201 1.51 12.39 -19.10
CA GLU A 201 0.25 13.02 -19.49
C GLU A 201 -0.93 12.29 -18.87
N HIS A 202 -1.83 13.05 -18.27
CA HIS A 202 -3.04 12.52 -17.70
C HIS A 202 -4.16 12.40 -18.73
N TYR A 203 -5.07 11.44 -18.53
CA TYR A 203 -6.18 11.19 -19.44
C TYR A 203 -7.48 10.93 -18.67
N SER A 204 -8.52 11.71 -18.95
CA SER A 204 -9.85 11.49 -18.41
C SER A 204 -10.70 10.59 -19.31
N LEU A 205 -10.89 9.33 -18.90
CA LEU A 205 -11.82 8.40 -19.56
C LEU A 205 -13.28 8.89 -19.55
N ARG A 206 -13.62 9.77 -18.61
CA ARG A 206 -14.98 10.28 -18.37
C ARG A 206 -15.34 11.43 -19.31
N ARG A 207 -14.35 12.17 -19.83
CA ARG A 207 -14.56 13.34 -20.68
C ARG A 207 -14.09 13.17 -22.12
N GLN A 208 -13.09 12.32 -22.36
CA GLN A 208 -12.57 12.09 -23.70
C GLN A 208 -13.47 11.11 -24.48
N GLN A 209 -13.77 11.44 -25.73
CA GLN A 209 -14.52 10.55 -26.61
C GLN A 209 -13.62 9.42 -27.11
N LEU A 210 -14.14 8.19 -27.12
CA LEU A 210 -13.43 7.07 -27.70
C LEU A 210 -13.53 7.14 -29.23
N VAL A 211 -12.39 7.00 -29.91
CA VAL A 211 -12.30 6.99 -31.37
C VAL A 211 -11.62 5.69 -31.82
N GLU A 212 -12.06 5.13 -32.93
CA GLU A 212 -11.41 3.96 -33.53
C GLU A 212 -10.03 4.35 -34.10
N PRO A 213 -8.96 3.59 -33.80
CA PRO A 213 -7.62 3.84 -34.34
C PRO A 213 -7.61 3.78 -35.86
N SER A 214 -6.76 4.59 -36.49
CA SER A 214 -6.62 4.62 -37.96
C SER A 214 -6.02 3.35 -38.55
N ASP A 215 -5.19 2.64 -37.77
CA ASP A 215 -4.59 1.37 -38.14
C ASP A 215 -4.91 0.34 -37.05
N THR A 216 -5.91 -0.50 -37.31
CA THR A 216 -6.32 -1.60 -36.42
C THR A 216 -5.61 -2.91 -36.76
N GLU A 217 -4.95 -3.00 -37.93
CA GLU A 217 -4.26 -4.22 -38.37
C GLU A 217 -3.01 -4.50 -37.53
N GLN A 218 -2.31 -3.44 -37.09
CA GLN A 218 -1.17 -3.57 -36.16
C GLN A 218 -1.54 -4.23 -34.82
N TYR A 219 -2.82 -4.25 -34.45
CA TYR A 219 -3.30 -4.84 -33.20
C TYR A 219 -3.90 -6.23 -33.38
N GLN A 220 -3.73 -6.88 -34.53
CA GLN A 220 -4.23 -8.24 -34.71
C GLN A 220 -3.62 -9.22 -33.71
N ASN A 221 -4.47 -10.05 -33.09
CA ASN A 221 -4.09 -11.12 -32.17
C ASN A 221 -3.36 -10.69 -30.88
N TRP A 222 -3.41 -9.40 -30.50
CA TRP A 222 -2.74 -8.90 -29.29
C TRP A 222 -3.15 -9.66 -28.02
N GLN A 223 -4.40 -10.13 -27.94
CA GLN A 223 -4.95 -10.84 -26.78
C GLN A 223 -4.25 -12.19 -26.52
N SER A 224 -3.70 -12.84 -27.55
CA SER A 224 -3.05 -14.16 -27.40
C SER A 224 -1.70 -14.06 -26.71
N ASN A 225 -0.98 -12.94 -26.86
CA ASN A 225 0.33 -12.66 -26.26
C ASN A 225 0.33 -11.28 -25.59
N TYR A 226 -0.72 -11.01 -24.80
CA TYR A 226 -0.97 -9.67 -24.25
C TYR A 226 0.17 -9.15 -23.36
N ILE A 227 0.88 -10.07 -22.69
CA ILE A 227 2.04 -9.75 -21.83
C ILE A 227 3.16 -9.14 -22.66
N GLU A 228 3.62 -9.84 -23.70
CA GLU A 228 4.65 -9.36 -24.63
C GLU A 228 4.17 -8.12 -25.38
N PHE A 229 2.92 -8.14 -25.85
CA PHE A 229 2.34 -7.01 -26.58
C PHE A 229 2.42 -5.71 -25.78
N PHE A 230 1.92 -5.68 -24.54
CA PHE A 230 1.98 -4.46 -23.73
C PHE A 230 3.39 -4.14 -23.26
N ARG A 231 4.24 -5.14 -22.98
CA ARG A 231 5.65 -4.89 -22.64
C ARG A 231 6.37 -4.13 -23.76
N ASP A 232 6.13 -4.51 -25.00
CA ASP A 232 6.84 -3.96 -26.17
C ASP A 232 6.18 -2.68 -26.71
N HIS A 233 4.86 -2.53 -26.60
CA HIS A 233 4.11 -1.47 -27.29
C HIS A 233 3.46 -0.44 -26.36
N LEU A 234 3.31 -0.68 -25.04
CA LEU A 234 2.60 0.26 -24.15
C LEU A 234 3.18 1.67 -24.18
N LYS A 235 4.51 1.77 -24.32
CA LYS A 235 5.23 3.03 -24.44
C LYS A 235 4.71 3.87 -25.61
N ASP A 236 4.43 3.24 -26.75
CA ASP A 236 4.18 3.92 -28.02
C ASP A 236 2.70 4.03 -28.38
N ILE A 237 1.83 3.14 -27.85
CA ILE A 237 0.38 3.27 -28.06
C ILE A 237 -0.19 4.51 -27.35
N SER A 238 -1.16 5.16 -27.99
CA SER A 238 -1.85 6.30 -27.38
C SER A 238 -2.82 5.84 -26.28
N PHE A 239 -3.25 6.78 -25.41
CA PHE A 239 -4.34 6.50 -24.47
C PHE A 239 -5.62 6.05 -25.18
N ASN A 240 -5.93 6.65 -26.34
CA ASN A 240 -7.11 6.29 -27.11
C ASN A 240 -7.01 4.86 -27.61
N ASP A 241 -5.87 4.44 -28.16
CA ASP A 241 -5.71 3.10 -28.72
C ASP A 241 -5.71 2.05 -27.60
N PHE A 242 -5.00 2.30 -26.49
CA PHE A 242 -5.08 1.45 -25.29
C PHE A 242 -6.52 1.27 -24.83
N ARG A 243 -7.26 2.37 -24.69
CA ARG A 243 -8.68 2.36 -24.31
C ARG A 243 -9.54 1.61 -25.33
N TRP A 244 -9.30 1.81 -26.63
CA TRP A 244 -10.04 1.16 -27.70
C TRP A 244 -9.84 -0.35 -27.70
N LEU A 245 -8.61 -0.83 -27.48
CA LEU A 245 -8.32 -2.26 -27.38
C LEU A 245 -9.12 -2.91 -26.25
N LEU A 246 -9.13 -2.29 -25.06
CA LEU A 246 -9.89 -2.80 -23.92
C LEU A 246 -11.40 -2.72 -24.14
N HIS A 247 -11.88 -1.61 -24.71
CA HIS A 247 -13.29 -1.45 -25.07
C HIS A 247 -13.75 -2.54 -26.04
N ASN A 248 -13.05 -2.69 -27.17
CA ASN A 248 -13.38 -3.66 -28.21
C ASN A 248 -13.35 -5.10 -27.65
N MET A 249 -12.36 -5.42 -26.82
CA MET A 249 -12.29 -6.71 -26.13
C MET A 249 -13.51 -6.96 -25.25
N VAL A 250 -13.87 -6.00 -24.38
CA VAL A 250 -15.02 -6.15 -23.47
C VAL A 250 -16.34 -6.27 -24.23
N GLU A 251 -16.58 -5.41 -25.24
CA GLU A 251 -17.81 -5.45 -26.06
C GLU A 251 -17.98 -6.78 -26.82
N ASN A 252 -16.88 -7.40 -27.26
CA ASN A 252 -16.88 -8.68 -27.97
C ASN A 252 -16.88 -9.91 -27.04
N THR A 253 -17.05 -9.73 -25.72
CA THR A 253 -17.18 -10.85 -24.79
C THR A 253 -18.54 -11.52 -24.95
N THR A 254 -18.58 -12.72 -25.54
CA THR A 254 -19.83 -13.39 -25.93
C THR A 254 -20.09 -14.73 -25.24
N ASN A 255 -19.08 -15.34 -24.61
CA ASN A 255 -19.17 -16.65 -23.97
C ASN A 255 -18.23 -16.74 -22.75
N ASP A 256 -18.35 -17.82 -21.98
CA ASP A 256 -17.57 -18.03 -20.74
C ASP A 256 -16.06 -18.06 -20.96
N HIS A 257 -15.60 -18.63 -22.08
CA HIS A 257 -14.17 -18.71 -22.39
C HIS A 257 -13.60 -17.31 -22.65
N ALA A 258 -14.31 -16.49 -23.44
CA ALA A 258 -13.93 -15.10 -23.67
C ALA A 258 -13.97 -14.29 -22.36
N PHE A 259 -15.00 -14.47 -21.53
CA PHE A 259 -15.10 -13.78 -20.24
C PHE A 259 -13.90 -14.10 -19.33
N ALA A 260 -13.57 -15.39 -19.18
CA ALA A 260 -12.43 -15.82 -18.39
C ALA A 260 -11.12 -15.21 -18.90
N LYS A 261 -10.89 -15.24 -20.22
CA LYS A 261 -9.67 -14.69 -20.83
C LYS A 261 -9.57 -13.19 -20.70
N HIS A 262 -10.67 -12.46 -20.91
CA HIS A 262 -10.68 -11.00 -20.80
C HIS A 262 -10.51 -10.56 -19.34
N LEU A 263 -11.06 -11.31 -18.38
CA LEU A 263 -10.84 -11.09 -16.95
C LEU A 263 -9.37 -11.28 -16.60
N GLU A 264 -8.73 -12.36 -17.06
CA GLU A 264 -7.30 -12.61 -16.89
C GLU A 264 -6.44 -11.43 -17.39
N ILE A 265 -6.71 -10.91 -18.60
CA ILE A 265 -5.99 -9.78 -19.19
C ILE A 265 -6.17 -8.50 -18.36
N LEU A 266 -7.42 -8.18 -17.98
CA LEU A 266 -7.71 -6.96 -17.21
C LEU A 266 -7.14 -7.03 -15.79
N THR A 267 -7.14 -8.21 -15.17
CA THR A 267 -6.50 -8.46 -13.89
C THR A 267 -4.98 -8.31 -13.98
N TRP A 268 -4.36 -8.87 -15.01
CA TRP A 268 -2.93 -8.69 -15.25
C TRP A 268 -2.57 -7.21 -15.44
N LEU A 269 -3.34 -6.47 -16.24
CA LEU A 269 -3.14 -5.02 -16.39
C LEU A 269 -3.28 -4.28 -15.06
N LYS A 270 -4.29 -4.64 -14.26
CA LYS A 270 -4.55 -4.02 -12.96
C LYS A 270 -3.38 -4.20 -11.97
N ASP A 271 -2.73 -5.36 -11.98
CA ASP A 271 -1.63 -5.66 -11.07
C ASP A 271 -0.29 -5.14 -11.58
N TYR A 272 -0.03 -5.32 -12.89
CA TYR A 272 1.31 -5.20 -13.47
C TYR A 272 1.53 -4.00 -14.38
N LEU A 273 0.55 -3.12 -14.63
CA LEU A 273 0.80 -1.85 -15.36
C LEU A 273 1.96 -1.04 -14.75
N ARG A 274 2.18 -1.17 -13.42
CA ARG A 274 3.31 -0.55 -12.70
C ARG A 274 4.70 -1.07 -13.03
N THR A 275 4.76 -2.18 -13.74
CA THR A 275 6.02 -2.86 -14.12
C THR A 275 6.37 -2.60 -15.58
N LEU A 276 5.54 -1.83 -16.29
CA LEU A 276 5.67 -1.57 -17.71
C LEU A 276 6.05 -0.11 -17.95
N ASN A 277 6.75 0.16 -19.05
CA ASN A 277 7.09 1.51 -19.45
C ASN A 277 5.87 2.18 -20.10
N PRO A 278 5.26 3.22 -19.48
CA PRO A 278 4.10 3.88 -20.04
C PRO A 278 4.48 4.95 -21.09
N GLY A 279 5.76 5.18 -21.35
CA GLY A 279 6.25 6.26 -22.20
C GLY A 279 5.97 7.62 -21.58
N ASP A 280 5.24 8.45 -22.30
CA ASP A 280 4.77 9.77 -21.88
C ASP A 280 3.47 9.74 -21.08
N LYS A 281 2.79 8.60 -20.96
CA LYS A 281 1.48 8.47 -20.29
C LYS A 281 1.61 8.40 -18.77
N ALA A 282 0.72 9.08 -18.04
CA ALA A 282 0.59 8.90 -16.60
C ALA A 282 0.05 7.49 -16.30
N GLN A 283 0.80 6.73 -15.50
CA GLN A 283 0.45 5.36 -15.15
C GLN A 283 -0.89 5.27 -14.42
N GLY A 284 -1.20 6.24 -13.56
CA GLY A 284 -2.51 6.31 -12.89
C GLY A 284 -3.69 6.36 -13.88
N SER A 285 -3.53 7.06 -15.01
CA SER A 285 -4.57 7.13 -16.03
C SER A 285 -4.76 5.79 -16.77
N LEU A 286 -3.68 5.05 -17.04
CA LEU A 286 -3.75 3.69 -17.59
C LEU A 286 -4.47 2.72 -16.63
N ILE A 287 -4.16 2.82 -15.33
CA ILE A 287 -4.81 2.02 -14.29
C ILE A 287 -6.31 2.36 -14.19
N ASP A 288 -6.69 3.64 -14.27
CA ASP A 288 -8.10 4.06 -14.26
C ASP A 288 -8.87 3.47 -15.45
N ILE A 289 -8.27 3.49 -16.66
CA ILE A 289 -8.86 2.88 -17.87
C ILE A 289 -9.02 1.37 -17.68
N ALA A 290 -7.98 0.65 -17.24
CA ALA A 290 -8.04 -0.79 -17.02
C ALA A 290 -9.09 -1.17 -15.97
N GLN A 291 -9.14 -0.44 -14.84
CA GLN A 291 -10.11 -0.63 -13.78
C GLN A 291 -11.55 -0.36 -14.26
N PHE A 292 -11.74 0.65 -15.11
CA PHE A 292 -13.06 0.94 -15.70
C PHE A 292 -13.56 -0.25 -16.52
N TYR A 293 -12.74 -0.79 -17.43
CA TYR A 293 -13.15 -1.91 -18.28
C TYR A 293 -13.23 -3.25 -17.53
N LEU A 294 -12.42 -3.45 -16.49
CA LEU A 294 -12.58 -4.56 -15.56
C LEU A 294 -13.98 -4.53 -14.91
N ASN A 295 -14.39 -3.36 -14.42
CA ASN A 295 -15.72 -3.22 -13.84
C ASN A 295 -16.82 -3.43 -14.89
N GLN A 296 -16.69 -2.91 -16.11
CA GLN A 296 -17.65 -3.13 -17.19
C GLN A 296 -17.78 -4.62 -17.56
N LEU A 297 -16.67 -5.35 -17.64
CA LEU A 297 -16.69 -6.79 -17.90
C LEU A 297 -17.47 -7.52 -16.81
N LEU A 298 -17.16 -7.26 -15.53
CA LEU A 298 -17.83 -7.90 -14.39
C LEU A 298 -19.31 -7.49 -14.29
N ASP A 299 -19.66 -6.23 -14.57
CA ASP A 299 -21.04 -5.75 -14.67
C ASP A 299 -21.81 -6.54 -15.75
N SER A 300 -21.16 -6.97 -16.83
CA SER A 300 -21.79 -7.74 -17.91
C SER A 300 -22.21 -9.16 -17.50
N ALA A 301 -21.71 -9.70 -16.37
CA ALA A 301 -22.19 -10.97 -15.83
C ALA A 301 -23.64 -10.88 -15.30
N ARG A 302 -24.14 -9.67 -15.03
CA ARG A 302 -25.53 -9.44 -14.63
C ARG A 302 -26.56 -9.90 -15.66
N THR A 303 -26.20 -9.96 -16.94
CA THR A 303 -27.16 -10.33 -18.00
C THR A 303 -27.43 -11.84 -18.06
N GLU A 304 -26.85 -12.63 -17.15
CA GLU A 304 -26.97 -14.11 -17.08
C GLU A 304 -26.62 -14.81 -18.41
N ARG A 305 -25.76 -14.19 -19.24
CA ARG A 305 -25.32 -14.76 -20.54
C ARG A 305 -24.14 -15.72 -20.44
N PHE A 306 -23.55 -15.82 -19.25
CA PHE A 306 -22.35 -16.60 -18.96
C PHE A 306 -22.72 -17.72 -17.99
N GLU A 307 -22.66 -18.97 -18.44
CA GLU A 307 -23.13 -20.10 -17.65
C GLU A 307 -22.24 -20.37 -16.45
N ASN A 308 -20.95 -19.99 -16.50
CA ASN A 308 -20.01 -20.22 -15.40
C ASN A 308 -20.00 -19.10 -14.34
N TYR A 309 -20.80 -18.04 -14.50
CA TYR A 309 -20.76 -16.85 -13.66
C TYR A 309 -22.17 -16.45 -13.21
N THR A 310 -22.40 -16.45 -11.90
CA THR A 310 -23.64 -15.90 -11.32
C THR A 310 -23.34 -14.55 -10.69
N TRP A 311 -24.08 -13.53 -11.08
CA TRP A 311 -23.90 -12.17 -10.58
C TRP A 311 -24.89 -11.81 -9.47
N ILE A 312 -24.45 -11.02 -8.50
CA ILE A 312 -25.30 -10.48 -7.42
C ILE A 312 -24.80 -9.13 -6.89
N ASP A 313 -25.72 -8.34 -6.36
CA ASP A 313 -25.49 -7.11 -5.59
C ASP A 313 -26.16 -7.18 -4.21
N GLN A 314 -26.05 -6.10 -3.45
CA GLN A 314 -26.67 -5.99 -2.12
C GLN A 314 -28.20 -6.14 -2.16
N GLN A 315 -28.88 -5.67 -3.21
CA GLN A 315 -30.34 -5.78 -3.31
C GLN A 315 -30.80 -7.22 -3.47
N GLY A 316 -30.05 -8.04 -4.20
CA GLY A 316 -30.32 -9.48 -4.35
C GLY A 316 -29.92 -10.32 -3.12
N ALA A 317 -29.06 -9.81 -2.24
CA ALA A 317 -28.41 -10.59 -1.18
C ALA A 317 -29.39 -11.17 -0.14
N GLU A 318 -30.42 -10.40 0.24
CA GLU A 318 -31.40 -10.79 1.26
C GLU A 318 -32.14 -12.07 0.85
N GLN A 319 -32.62 -12.11 -0.39
CA GLN A 319 -33.43 -13.21 -0.93
C GLN A 319 -32.60 -14.29 -1.63
N PHE A 320 -31.27 -14.14 -1.68
CA PHE A 320 -30.41 -15.10 -2.36
C PHE A 320 -30.48 -16.51 -1.76
N ASP A 321 -30.89 -17.49 -2.57
CA ASP A 321 -31.01 -18.91 -2.20
C ASP A 321 -30.44 -19.85 -3.26
N ARG A 322 -29.84 -19.30 -4.33
CA ARG A 322 -29.28 -20.06 -5.45
C ARG A 322 -28.04 -20.85 -5.01
N GLN A 323 -28.00 -22.12 -5.36
CA GLN A 323 -26.82 -22.98 -5.22
C GLN A 323 -26.01 -22.94 -6.53
N PRO A 324 -24.67 -23.10 -6.47
CA PRO A 324 -23.87 -23.18 -7.69
C PRO A 324 -24.21 -24.44 -8.48
N GLN A 325 -24.21 -24.30 -9.80
CA GLN A 325 -24.17 -25.43 -10.72
C GLN A 325 -22.71 -25.69 -11.10
N HIS A 326 -22.22 -26.92 -10.90
CA HIS A 326 -20.82 -27.26 -11.19
C HIS A 326 -19.82 -26.35 -10.45
N GLU A 327 -18.79 -25.84 -11.14
CA GLU A 327 -17.76 -24.96 -10.58
C GLU A 327 -18.01 -23.46 -10.87
N GLN A 328 -19.27 -23.04 -10.89
CA GLN A 328 -19.64 -21.65 -11.09
C GLN A 328 -18.95 -20.70 -10.10
N LYS A 329 -18.61 -19.50 -10.59
CA LYS A 329 -18.10 -18.39 -9.78
C LYS A 329 -19.23 -17.42 -9.41
N LEU A 330 -19.27 -16.99 -8.15
CA LEU A 330 -20.18 -15.94 -7.69
C LEU A 330 -19.51 -14.57 -7.85
N VAL A 331 -20.02 -13.75 -8.75
CA VAL A 331 -19.56 -12.37 -9.00
C VAL A 331 -20.40 -11.42 -8.15
N ILE A 332 -19.77 -10.74 -7.19
CA ILE A 332 -20.42 -9.90 -6.18
C ILE A 332 -20.02 -8.44 -6.40
N GLU A 333 -20.98 -7.59 -6.74
CA GLU A 333 -20.82 -6.13 -6.71
C GLU A 333 -20.91 -5.66 -5.26
N ALA A 334 -19.81 -5.11 -4.74
CA ALA A 334 -19.67 -4.86 -3.31
C ALA A 334 -20.08 -3.45 -2.86
N SER A 335 -20.35 -2.51 -3.78
CA SER A 335 -20.33 -1.08 -3.45
C SER A 335 -21.41 -0.64 -2.46
N GLU A 336 -22.60 -1.26 -2.50
CA GLU A 336 -23.74 -0.93 -1.64
C GLU A 336 -23.82 -1.82 -0.38
N PHE A 337 -22.92 -2.81 -0.23
CA PHE A 337 -22.81 -3.55 1.02
C PHE A 337 -22.17 -2.68 2.11
N LEU A 338 -22.72 -2.76 3.31
CA LEU A 338 -22.18 -2.12 4.51
C LEU A 338 -20.80 -2.65 4.84
N ALA A 339 -19.98 -1.78 5.45
CA ALA A 339 -18.61 -2.12 5.81
C ALA A 339 -18.53 -3.15 6.95
N GLU A 340 -19.56 -3.21 7.79
CA GLU A 340 -19.67 -4.08 8.95
C GLU A 340 -21.13 -4.48 9.19
N GLY A 341 -21.34 -5.51 10.01
CA GLY A 341 -22.66 -6.01 10.38
C GLY A 341 -22.78 -7.53 10.22
N THR A 342 -23.82 -8.09 10.82
CA THR A 342 -24.07 -9.54 10.85
C THR A 342 -25.21 -9.99 9.92
N ASP A 343 -25.94 -9.05 9.33
CA ASP A 343 -27.05 -9.35 8.43
C ASP A 343 -26.52 -9.64 7.01
N PRO A 344 -26.72 -10.86 6.47
CA PRO A 344 -26.25 -11.21 5.13
C PRO A 344 -26.97 -10.47 4.00
N GLY A 345 -28.08 -9.80 4.26
CA GLY A 345 -28.73 -8.91 3.30
C GLY A 345 -28.01 -7.57 3.13
N PHE A 346 -27.20 -7.14 4.10
CA PHE A 346 -26.58 -5.80 4.10
C PHE A 346 -25.05 -5.81 4.23
N SER A 347 -24.46 -6.79 4.92
CA SER A 347 -23.01 -6.88 5.16
C SER A 347 -22.36 -7.89 4.22
N LEU A 348 -21.31 -7.46 3.52
CA LEU A 348 -20.61 -8.30 2.52
C LEU A 348 -20.06 -9.59 3.15
N THR A 349 -19.42 -9.48 4.31
CA THR A 349 -18.84 -10.64 5.01
C THR A 349 -19.90 -11.63 5.46
N ALA A 350 -21.03 -11.14 5.98
CA ALA A 350 -22.16 -12.00 6.35
C ALA A 350 -22.78 -12.67 5.10
N PHE A 351 -22.82 -11.96 3.97
CA PHE A 351 -23.26 -12.52 2.70
C PHE A 351 -22.34 -13.62 2.17
N LEU A 352 -21.02 -13.43 2.21
CA LEU A 352 -20.04 -14.47 1.86
C LEU A 352 -20.27 -15.75 2.68
N ALA A 353 -20.52 -15.61 3.98
CA ALA A 353 -20.86 -16.73 4.86
C ALA A 353 -22.14 -17.44 4.41
N LYS A 354 -23.18 -16.69 4.01
CA LYS A 354 -24.45 -17.22 3.50
C LYS A 354 -24.24 -17.97 2.18
N ALA A 355 -23.52 -17.37 1.23
CA ALA A 355 -23.22 -17.98 -0.06
C ALA A 355 -22.39 -19.27 0.10
N HIS A 356 -21.39 -19.27 0.98
CA HIS A 356 -20.62 -20.47 1.27
C HIS A 356 -21.48 -21.64 1.81
N ARG A 357 -22.43 -21.34 2.71
CA ARG A 357 -23.39 -22.34 3.22
C ARG A 357 -24.33 -22.87 2.14
N LEU A 358 -24.60 -22.09 1.09
CA LEU A 358 -25.35 -22.53 -0.09
C LEU A 358 -24.50 -23.36 -1.08
N GLY A 359 -23.22 -23.57 -0.79
CA GLY A 359 -22.31 -24.42 -1.58
C GLY A 359 -21.34 -23.65 -2.47
N TRP A 360 -21.40 -22.31 -2.51
CA TRP A 360 -20.45 -21.52 -3.30
C TRP A 360 -19.03 -21.62 -2.76
N ARG A 361 -18.05 -21.72 -3.66
CA ARG A 361 -16.62 -21.85 -3.32
C ARG A 361 -15.71 -20.88 -4.08
N LYS A 362 -16.10 -20.47 -5.28
CA LYS A 362 -15.33 -19.53 -6.11
C LYS A 362 -16.02 -18.17 -6.12
N PHE A 363 -15.31 -17.12 -5.74
CA PHE A 363 -15.87 -15.78 -5.56
C PHE A 363 -15.06 -14.74 -6.32
N ILE A 364 -15.74 -13.78 -6.94
CA ILE A 364 -15.15 -12.59 -7.52
C ILE A 364 -15.85 -11.38 -6.90
N LEU A 365 -15.13 -10.58 -6.14
CA LEU A 365 -15.66 -9.38 -5.49
C LEU A 365 -15.11 -8.17 -6.22
N TYR A 366 -15.95 -7.21 -6.59
CA TYR A 366 -15.48 -5.99 -7.26
C TYR A 366 -16.19 -4.74 -6.76
N ARG A 367 -15.55 -3.59 -7.00
CA ARG A 367 -15.96 -2.28 -6.45
C ARG A 367 -16.04 -2.28 -4.91
N THR A 368 -15.17 -3.03 -4.25
CA THR A 368 -14.99 -2.94 -2.79
C THR A 368 -14.52 -1.53 -2.40
N ARG A 369 -15.08 -0.99 -1.30
CA ARG A 369 -14.91 0.40 -0.84
C ARG A 369 -14.92 0.50 0.69
N GLY A 370 -14.08 -0.30 1.33
CA GLY A 370 -13.88 -0.29 2.78
C GLY A 370 -14.60 -1.40 3.54
N GLN A 371 -15.23 -2.37 2.85
CA GLN A 371 -15.80 -3.53 3.53
C GLN A 371 -14.73 -4.31 4.29
N ARG A 372 -14.98 -4.53 5.58
CA ARG A 372 -14.03 -5.10 6.55
C ARG A 372 -14.21 -6.62 6.61
N MET A 373 -13.22 -7.33 7.15
CA MET A 373 -13.33 -8.78 7.41
C MET A 373 -13.68 -9.62 6.15
N ILE A 374 -13.18 -9.25 4.98
CA ILE A 374 -13.27 -10.12 3.78
C ILE A 374 -12.25 -11.24 3.99
N SER A 375 -12.72 -12.44 4.30
CA SER A 375 -11.90 -13.59 4.67
C SER A 375 -12.71 -14.89 4.62
N THR A 376 -12.03 -16.03 4.47
CA THR A 376 -12.64 -17.36 4.63
C THR A 376 -13.12 -17.62 6.06
N ALA A 377 -12.61 -16.89 7.06
CA ALA A 377 -13.04 -17.02 8.45
C ALA A 377 -14.56 -16.82 8.66
N ALA A 378 -15.19 -16.01 7.82
CA ALA A 378 -16.63 -15.77 7.88
C ALA A 378 -17.45 -17.00 7.47
N MET A 379 -16.84 -17.96 6.78
CA MET A 379 -17.52 -19.06 6.11
C MET A 379 -17.90 -20.24 7.04
N GLY A 380 -17.57 -20.15 8.33
CA GLY A 380 -18.05 -21.05 9.39
C GLY A 380 -16.92 -21.75 10.15
N ASN A 381 -17.24 -22.89 10.76
CA ASN A 381 -16.33 -23.64 11.66
C ASN A 381 -15.60 -24.80 10.96
N GLY A 382 -15.60 -24.84 9.63
CA GLY A 382 -14.97 -25.88 8.83
C GLY A 382 -13.70 -25.39 8.14
N ASP A 383 -12.95 -26.32 7.59
CA ASP A 383 -11.88 -26.04 6.65
C ASP A 383 -12.46 -25.39 5.37
N THR A 384 -11.73 -24.44 4.82
CA THR A 384 -12.11 -23.64 3.63
C THR A 384 -11.06 -23.76 2.52
N ASP A 385 -10.24 -24.81 2.54
CA ASP A 385 -9.24 -25.15 1.54
C ASP A 385 -9.75 -25.17 0.07
N ASP A 386 -11.04 -25.40 -0.14
CA ASP A 386 -11.68 -25.39 -1.47
C ASP A 386 -12.17 -24.01 -1.92
N VAL A 387 -11.94 -22.96 -1.12
CA VAL A 387 -12.38 -21.59 -1.44
C VAL A 387 -11.33 -20.83 -2.23
N GLU A 388 -11.77 -20.20 -3.32
CA GLU A 388 -10.99 -19.27 -4.13
C GLU A 388 -11.69 -17.91 -4.19
N MET A 389 -10.96 -16.82 -4.01
CA MET A 389 -11.54 -15.47 -4.00
C MET A 389 -10.61 -14.43 -4.65
N ASP A 390 -11.07 -13.82 -5.74
CA ASP A 390 -10.45 -12.64 -6.35
C ASP A 390 -11.17 -11.37 -5.89
N VAL A 391 -10.42 -10.38 -5.41
CA VAL A 391 -10.97 -9.14 -4.83
C VAL A 391 -10.41 -7.90 -5.52
N TYR A 392 -11.30 -7.11 -6.10
CA TYR A 392 -11.01 -5.86 -6.80
C TYR A 392 -11.61 -4.65 -6.06
N GLY A 393 -10.83 -3.58 -5.98
CA GLY A 393 -11.19 -2.33 -5.31
C GLY A 393 -10.36 -2.08 -4.05
N SER A 394 -10.90 -1.30 -3.13
CA SER A 394 -10.26 -0.93 -1.87
C SER A 394 -10.96 -1.63 -0.71
N VAL A 395 -10.33 -2.64 -0.13
CA VAL A 395 -10.87 -3.37 1.03
C VAL A 395 -10.69 -2.58 2.33
N GLY A 396 -11.49 -2.91 3.34
CA GLY A 396 -11.35 -2.40 4.70
C GLY A 396 -10.29 -3.13 5.52
N GLU A 397 -10.23 -2.83 6.81
CA GLU A 397 -9.38 -3.54 7.77
C GLU A 397 -9.74 -5.04 7.87
N TYR A 398 -8.78 -5.83 8.34
CA TYR A 398 -8.95 -7.28 8.58
C TYR A 398 -9.16 -8.13 7.32
N PHE A 399 -8.63 -7.71 6.18
CA PHE A 399 -8.57 -8.55 4.99
C PHE A 399 -7.79 -9.84 5.25
N GLY A 400 -8.35 -11.00 4.90
CA GLY A 400 -7.71 -12.30 5.17
C GLY A 400 -7.50 -12.63 6.66
N ALA A 401 -8.14 -11.91 7.58
CA ALA A 401 -8.03 -12.21 9.01
C ALA A 401 -8.70 -13.55 9.35
N PHE A 402 -8.07 -14.34 10.21
CA PHE A 402 -8.53 -15.62 10.73
C PHE A 402 -8.76 -16.70 9.66
N MET A 403 -8.13 -16.58 8.48
CA MET A 403 -8.27 -17.55 7.39
C MET A 403 -8.07 -18.99 7.87
N GLN A 404 -8.95 -19.87 7.42
CA GLN A 404 -9.00 -21.30 7.73
C GLN A 404 -8.76 -22.14 6.45
N GLY A 405 -7.76 -21.77 5.65
CA GLY A 405 -7.51 -22.37 4.34
C GLY A 405 -7.99 -21.47 3.18
N GLY A 406 -7.88 -22.03 1.98
CA GLY A 406 -8.28 -21.43 0.71
C GLY A 406 -7.26 -20.43 0.15
N THR A 407 -7.56 -19.90 -1.04
CA THR A 407 -6.74 -18.92 -1.75
C THR A 407 -7.49 -17.61 -1.94
N ILE A 408 -6.95 -16.52 -1.40
CA ILE A 408 -7.53 -15.18 -1.55
C ILE A 408 -6.51 -14.24 -2.20
N CYS A 409 -6.92 -13.61 -3.30
CA CYS A 409 -6.12 -12.66 -4.07
C CYS A 409 -6.73 -11.25 -3.99
N LEU A 410 -5.95 -10.28 -3.52
CA LEU A 410 -6.30 -8.86 -3.53
C LEU A 410 -5.51 -8.13 -4.61
N HIS A 411 -6.24 -7.62 -5.60
CA HIS A 411 -5.70 -6.85 -6.71
C HIS A 411 -5.60 -5.36 -6.36
N GLY A 412 -4.89 -5.06 -5.27
CA GLY A 412 -4.82 -3.72 -4.67
C GLY A 412 -4.11 -3.71 -3.32
N ASN A 413 -4.36 -2.65 -2.55
CA ASN A 413 -3.77 -2.47 -1.23
C ASN A 413 -4.70 -2.99 -0.13
N ALA A 414 -4.12 -3.67 0.86
CA ALA A 414 -4.79 -4.07 2.09
C ALA A 414 -4.62 -3.01 3.19
N GLN A 415 -5.64 -2.83 4.04
CA GLN A 415 -5.54 -1.96 5.22
C GLN A 415 -4.92 -2.69 6.42
N ASN A 416 -5.10 -2.13 7.61
CA ASN A 416 -4.57 -2.67 8.86
C ASN A 416 -5.13 -4.08 9.14
N PHE A 417 -4.35 -4.86 9.88
CA PHE A 417 -4.70 -6.21 10.35
C PHE A 417 -4.92 -7.23 9.22
N CYS A 418 -4.38 -6.98 8.03
CA CYS A 418 -4.31 -7.96 6.96
C CYS A 418 -3.68 -9.27 7.47
N ALA A 419 -4.22 -10.45 7.12
CA ALA A 419 -3.72 -11.76 7.58
C ALA A 419 -3.67 -11.95 9.13
N MET A 420 -4.37 -11.12 9.93
CA MET A 420 -4.39 -11.31 11.38
C MET A 420 -4.87 -12.71 11.75
N ALA A 421 -4.13 -13.44 12.57
CA ALA A 421 -4.48 -14.74 13.12
C ALA A 421 -4.84 -15.80 12.06
N MET A 422 -4.27 -15.67 10.86
CA MET A 422 -4.35 -16.68 9.80
C MET A 422 -3.85 -18.03 10.32
N HIS A 423 -4.63 -19.09 10.09
CA HIS A 423 -4.27 -20.45 10.52
C HIS A 423 -3.48 -21.20 9.44
N HIS A 424 -3.94 -21.16 8.20
CA HIS A 424 -3.32 -21.72 6.98
C HIS A 424 -4.06 -21.18 5.74
N GLY A 425 -3.59 -21.52 4.54
CA GLY A 425 -4.10 -21.06 3.25
C GLY A 425 -3.08 -20.19 2.51
N GLU A 426 -3.52 -19.57 1.42
CA GLU A 426 -2.69 -18.72 0.55
C GLU A 426 -3.32 -17.32 0.39
N LEU A 427 -2.55 -16.28 0.70
CA LEU A 427 -3.00 -14.89 0.62
C LEU A 427 -2.04 -14.08 -0.27
N TYR A 428 -2.57 -13.50 -1.33
CA TYR A 428 -1.82 -12.67 -2.28
C TYR A 428 -2.32 -11.24 -2.24
N VAL A 429 -1.42 -10.27 -2.05
CA VAL A 429 -1.72 -8.84 -2.09
C VAL A 429 -0.81 -8.17 -3.12
N PHE A 430 -1.37 -7.78 -4.26
CA PHE A 430 -0.65 -7.11 -5.36
C PHE A 430 -0.42 -5.62 -5.10
N GLY A 431 -0.35 -5.22 -3.84
CA GLY A 431 -0.16 -3.85 -3.38
C GLY A 431 0.49 -3.81 -2.01
N ASN A 432 0.28 -2.70 -1.30
CA ASN A 432 0.76 -2.48 0.05
C ASN A 432 -0.14 -3.14 1.09
N ALA A 433 0.38 -3.37 2.30
CA ALA A 433 -0.41 -3.76 3.46
C ALA A 433 -0.28 -2.74 4.61
N GLY A 434 -1.38 -2.53 5.33
CA GLY A 434 -1.41 -1.64 6.48
C GLY A 434 -0.73 -2.20 7.72
N LYS A 435 -1.01 -1.56 8.85
CA LYS A 435 -0.39 -1.86 10.14
C LYS A 435 -0.72 -3.24 10.67
N VAL A 436 0.22 -3.80 11.44
CA VAL A 436 -0.03 -5.02 12.24
C VAL A 436 -0.47 -6.18 11.33
N CYS A 437 0.01 -6.19 10.09
CA CYS A 437 -0.19 -7.26 9.13
C CYS A 437 0.35 -8.58 9.69
N GLY A 438 -0.39 -9.68 9.55
CA GLY A 438 0.01 -11.01 10.01
C GLY A 438 -0.04 -11.22 11.52
N TYR A 439 -0.59 -10.30 12.32
CA TYR A 439 -0.59 -10.41 13.78
C TYR A 439 -1.11 -11.74 14.30
N ALA A 440 -0.34 -12.41 15.17
CA ALA A 440 -0.69 -13.67 15.80
C ALA A 440 -1.02 -14.83 14.83
N SER A 441 -0.54 -14.77 13.58
CA SER A 441 -0.68 -15.86 12.60
C SER A 441 -0.04 -17.16 13.10
N LYS A 442 -0.56 -18.29 12.64
CA LYS A 442 -0.12 -19.65 12.98
C LYS A 442 0.59 -20.36 11.83
N GLY A 443 0.27 -20.01 10.60
CA GLY A 443 0.71 -20.70 9.40
C GLY A 443 0.19 -20.04 8.13
N GLY A 444 0.54 -20.60 6.98
CA GLY A 444 0.05 -20.16 5.68
C GLY A 444 1.11 -19.47 4.82
N LYS A 445 0.82 -19.37 3.52
CA LYS A 445 1.66 -18.65 2.56
C LYS A 445 1.09 -17.26 2.30
N VAL A 446 1.94 -16.24 2.40
CA VAL A 446 1.55 -14.86 2.14
C VAL A 446 2.51 -14.21 1.17
N PHE A 447 1.99 -13.58 0.12
CA PHE A 447 2.75 -12.73 -0.79
C PHE A 447 2.22 -11.30 -0.73
N ILE A 448 3.13 -10.34 -0.58
CA ILE A 448 2.83 -8.90 -0.63
C ILE A 448 3.80 -8.23 -1.59
N MET A 449 3.26 -7.66 -2.67
CA MET A 449 4.07 -7.02 -3.71
C MET A 449 4.63 -5.65 -3.27
N GLY A 450 3.92 -4.94 -2.38
CA GLY A 450 4.30 -3.61 -1.91
C GLY A 450 4.98 -3.60 -0.55
N ASP A 451 4.92 -2.43 0.09
CA ASP A 451 5.42 -2.19 1.44
C ASP A 451 4.36 -2.51 2.51
N ILE A 452 4.83 -2.74 3.74
CA ILE A 452 4.00 -2.98 4.92
C ILE A 452 4.24 -1.90 5.96
N VAL A 453 3.15 -1.33 6.48
CA VAL A 453 3.23 -0.42 7.64
C VAL A 453 3.41 -1.27 8.90
N ASP A 454 4.38 -0.90 9.74
CA ASP A 454 4.75 -1.39 11.08
C ASP A 454 4.21 -2.74 11.66
N ARG A 455 4.99 -3.31 12.59
CA ARG A 455 4.59 -4.45 13.44
C ARG A 455 4.13 -5.69 12.67
N CYS A 456 4.61 -5.87 11.45
CA CYS A 456 4.24 -7.02 10.64
C CYS A 456 4.69 -8.34 11.33
N TRP A 457 3.80 -9.33 11.40
CA TRP A 457 3.93 -10.62 12.07
C TRP A 457 4.27 -10.58 13.56
N THR A 458 3.86 -9.53 14.24
CA THR A 458 3.93 -9.48 15.71
C THR A 458 3.16 -10.65 16.34
N ASN A 459 3.74 -11.30 17.37
CA ASN A 459 3.17 -12.45 18.09
C ASN A 459 2.84 -13.68 17.23
N SER A 460 3.37 -13.77 16.00
CA SER A 460 3.12 -14.91 15.13
C SER A 460 3.96 -16.11 15.51
N VAL A 461 3.47 -17.30 15.18
CA VAL A 461 4.13 -18.57 15.42
C VAL A 461 4.09 -19.41 14.16
N ASN A 462 5.10 -20.27 13.98
CA ASN A 462 5.00 -21.39 13.04
C ASN A 462 4.45 -22.60 13.79
N ASP A 463 3.13 -22.77 13.77
CA ASP A 463 2.46 -23.87 14.46
C ASP A 463 2.69 -25.18 13.70
N SER A 464 3.35 -26.14 14.34
CA SER A 464 3.67 -27.44 13.71
C SER A 464 2.44 -28.28 13.37
N ARG A 465 1.24 -27.86 13.78
CA ARG A 465 -0.03 -28.53 13.49
C ARG A 465 -0.69 -28.00 12.21
N THR A 466 -0.13 -26.95 11.60
CA THR A 466 -0.69 -26.27 10.42
C THR A 466 0.35 -26.19 9.31
N GLN A 467 -0.04 -25.62 8.16
CA GLN A 467 0.89 -25.23 7.10
C GLN A 467 1.98 -24.31 7.65
N ASP A 468 3.21 -24.45 7.15
CA ASP A 468 4.30 -23.56 7.51
C ASP A 468 3.97 -22.10 7.15
N LEU A 469 4.42 -21.19 8.02
CA LEU A 469 4.34 -19.76 7.85
C LEU A 469 5.45 -19.29 6.91
N GLU A 470 5.09 -19.10 5.64
CA GLU A 470 5.96 -18.63 4.57
C GLU A 470 5.48 -17.26 4.10
N VAL A 471 6.33 -16.24 4.20
CA VAL A 471 5.95 -14.85 3.94
C VAL A 471 6.94 -14.18 3.00
N MET A 472 6.46 -13.75 1.85
CA MET A 472 7.26 -13.15 0.79
C MET A 472 6.81 -11.71 0.55
N ILE A 473 7.69 -10.76 0.86
CA ILE A 473 7.42 -9.33 0.75
C ILE A 473 8.41 -8.75 -0.25
N LEU A 474 7.94 -8.33 -1.41
CA LEU A 474 8.82 -7.73 -2.42
C LEU A 474 9.32 -6.35 -1.98
N GLY A 475 8.45 -5.55 -1.36
CA GLY A 475 8.81 -4.28 -0.74
C GLY A 475 9.51 -4.45 0.60
N SER A 476 9.18 -3.60 1.56
CA SER A 476 9.80 -3.53 2.87
C SER A 476 8.77 -3.38 3.99
N ALA A 477 9.25 -3.24 5.23
CA ALA A 477 8.42 -2.93 6.38
C ALA A 477 9.01 -1.76 7.19
N THR A 478 8.14 -0.96 7.81
CA THR A 478 8.57 0.34 8.33
C THR A 478 9.08 0.36 9.77
N LYS A 479 8.65 -0.54 10.68
CA LYS A 479 9.19 -0.73 12.07
C LYS A 479 8.71 -2.05 12.69
N TYR A 480 9.37 -2.54 13.74
CA TYR A 480 8.89 -3.61 14.65
C TYR A 480 8.53 -4.94 13.98
N ALA A 481 9.15 -5.26 12.85
CA ALA A 481 8.83 -6.49 12.13
C ALA A 481 9.21 -7.73 12.97
N GLY A 482 8.28 -8.66 13.16
CA GLY A 482 8.51 -9.89 13.92
C GLY A 482 8.68 -9.69 15.43
N GLU A 483 8.08 -8.64 16.02
CA GLU A 483 8.05 -8.50 17.47
C GLU A 483 7.40 -9.74 18.12
N SER A 484 8.09 -10.37 19.06
CA SER A 484 7.67 -11.62 19.72
C SER A 484 7.37 -12.78 18.75
N LEU A 485 8.07 -12.85 17.62
CA LEU A 485 7.94 -13.93 16.65
C LEU A 485 8.44 -15.29 17.20
N MET A 486 7.72 -16.36 16.89
CA MET A 486 7.97 -17.72 17.37
C MET A 486 8.20 -18.75 16.26
N GLY A 487 8.45 -18.30 15.03
CA GLY A 487 8.80 -19.15 13.88
C GLY A 487 8.36 -18.56 12.54
N GLY A 488 8.75 -19.22 11.44
CA GLY A 488 8.36 -18.88 10.07
C GLY A 488 9.54 -18.39 9.22
N ASN A 489 9.35 -18.40 7.90
CA ASN A 489 10.31 -17.97 6.90
C ASN A 489 9.81 -16.69 6.22
N PHE A 490 10.63 -15.65 6.25
CA PHE A 490 10.27 -14.31 5.77
C PHE A 490 11.30 -13.81 4.78
N PHE A 491 10.84 -13.29 3.66
CA PHE A 491 11.65 -12.60 2.67
C PHE A 491 11.23 -11.12 2.57
N PHE A 492 12.23 -10.24 2.53
CA PHE A 492 12.07 -8.80 2.25
C PHE A 492 12.97 -8.42 1.08
N GLY A 493 12.35 -8.09 -0.06
CA GLY A 493 13.07 -7.66 -1.26
C GLY A 493 13.61 -6.25 -1.14
N GLY A 494 12.89 -5.35 -0.48
CA GLY A 494 13.21 -3.93 -0.45
C GLY A 494 13.25 -3.31 -1.84
N LEU A 495 12.34 -3.76 -2.71
CA LEU A 495 12.23 -3.36 -4.10
C LEU A 495 10.94 -2.60 -4.36
N HIS A 496 10.97 -1.67 -5.31
CA HIS A 496 9.79 -1.01 -5.84
C HIS A 496 9.95 -0.75 -7.33
N PHE A 497 8.85 -0.44 -8.02
CA PHE A 497 8.88 0.03 -9.39
C PHE A 497 8.71 1.56 -9.42
N ASP A 498 9.53 2.24 -10.20
CA ASP A 498 9.35 3.67 -10.47
C ASP A 498 8.21 3.92 -11.47
N ASN A 499 7.87 5.19 -11.71
CA ASN A 499 6.77 5.54 -12.62
C ASN A 499 7.02 5.23 -14.10
N LYS A 500 8.20 4.73 -14.45
CA LYS A 500 8.57 4.24 -15.79
C LYS A 500 8.63 2.71 -15.84
N GLY A 501 8.22 2.03 -14.77
CA GLY A 501 8.21 0.57 -14.68
C GLY A 501 9.59 -0.04 -14.42
N ASN A 502 10.62 0.76 -14.08
CA ASN A 502 11.93 0.20 -13.76
C ASN A 502 11.95 -0.29 -12.32
N LEU A 503 12.56 -1.45 -12.10
CA LEU A 503 12.81 -1.99 -10.77
C LEU A 503 13.94 -1.21 -10.07
N ARG A 504 13.66 -0.74 -8.85
CA ARG A 504 14.57 0.06 -8.02
C ARG A 504 14.73 -0.56 -6.64
N LEU A 505 15.86 -0.26 -6.01
CA LEU A 505 16.07 -0.54 -4.59
C LEU A 505 15.45 0.57 -3.75
N ASN A 506 14.82 0.21 -2.64
CA ASN A 506 14.55 1.14 -1.55
C ASN A 506 15.87 1.71 -1.00
N GLU A 507 15.83 2.69 -0.08
CA GLU A 507 17.05 3.14 0.62
C GLU A 507 17.75 1.96 1.32
N ARG A 508 16.96 1.05 1.91
CA ARG A 508 17.39 -0.15 2.62
C ARG A 508 16.41 -1.30 2.37
N PRO A 509 16.85 -2.57 2.48
CA PRO A 509 15.93 -3.71 2.34
C PRO A 509 14.86 -3.76 3.43
N TYR A 510 15.22 -3.33 4.64
CA TYR A 510 14.30 -3.00 5.72
C TYR A 510 14.31 -1.49 5.92
N LEU A 511 13.16 -0.81 5.90
CA LEU A 511 13.12 0.65 6.12
C LEU A 511 13.13 1.03 7.61
N GLY A 512 12.80 0.07 8.48
CA GLY A 512 12.53 0.33 9.90
C GLY A 512 13.64 0.06 10.90
N THR A 513 13.23 0.10 12.17
CA THR A 513 14.01 -0.25 13.36
C THR A 513 13.33 -1.39 14.13
N LYS A 514 14.05 -1.95 15.13
CA LYS A 514 13.52 -2.92 16.11
C LYS A 514 12.90 -4.18 15.50
N MET A 515 13.49 -4.75 14.44
CA MET A 515 13.03 -6.07 14.02
C MET A 515 13.34 -7.12 15.11
N LEU A 516 12.50 -8.16 15.19
CA LEU A 516 12.67 -9.33 16.04
C LEU A 516 12.74 -9.02 17.56
N GLY A 517 12.22 -7.88 18.00
CA GLY A 517 12.14 -7.53 19.42
C GLY A 517 11.36 -8.59 20.20
N GLY A 518 11.99 -9.28 21.15
CA GLY A 518 11.35 -10.36 21.92
C GLY A 518 11.11 -11.66 21.15
N ALA A 519 11.55 -11.78 19.89
CA ALA A 519 11.40 -12.99 19.10
C ALA A 519 12.24 -14.15 19.67
N SER A 520 11.69 -15.36 19.61
CA SER A 520 12.37 -16.60 20.03
C SER A 520 12.88 -17.42 18.85
N ARG A 521 12.18 -17.39 17.71
CA ARG A 521 12.52 -18.10 16.46
C ARG A 521 11.97 -17.35 15.24
N GLY A 522 12.54 -17.65 14.07
CA GLY A 522 12.13 -17.10 12.76
C GLY A 522 13.34 -16.76 11.89
N ASN A 523 13.16 -16.83 10.57
CA ASN A 523 14.20 -16.55 9.58
C ASN A 523 13.80 -15.32 8.77
N PHE A 524 14.53 -14.22 8.91
CA PHE A 524 14.33 -13.02 8.09
C PHE A 524 15.44 -12.92 7.05
N VAL A 525 15.06 -13.04 5.77
CA VAL A 525 15.96 -12.98 4.62
C VAL A 525 15.76 -11.64 3.92
N PHE A 526 16.83 -10.88 3.77
CA PHE A 526 16.82 -9.58 3.10
C PHE A 526 17.61 -9.66 1.80
N PHE A 527 17.05 -9.15 0.71
CA PHE A 527 17.80 -8.93 -0.53
C PHE A 527 18.63 -7.64 -0.41
N ASP A 528 19.95 -7.78 -0.29
CA ASP A 528 20.85 -6.67 0.05
C ASP A 528 22.16 -6.71 -0.75
N PRO A 529 22.11 -6.54 -2.09
CA PRO A 529 23.29 -6.63 -2.96
C PRO A 529 24.32 -5.50 -2.73
N GLU A 530 23.92 -4.42 -2.05
CA GLU A 530 24.76 -3.24 -1.81
C GLU A 530 25.13 -3.04 -0.33
N ASN A 531 24.88 -4.04 0.53
CA ASN A 531 25.17 -4.02 1.98
C ASN A 531 24.58 -2.79 2.72
N ARG A 532 23.30 -2.50 2.46
CA ARG A 532 22.56 -1.35 2.99
C ARG A 532 21.86 -1.66 4.31
N LEU A 533 21.71 -2.92 4.72
CA LEU A 533 21.16 -3.28 6.02
C LEU A 533 22.15 -2.89 7.14
N VAL A 534 21.72 -2.06 8.10
CA VAL A 534 22.60 -1.57 9.18
C VAL A 534 22.29 -2.21 10.54
N ALA A 535 23.32 -2.33 11.39
CA ALA A 535 23.24 -3.03 12.69
C ALA A 535 22.15 -2.50 13.64
N ALA A 536 21.84 -1.20 13.58
CA ALA A 536 20.77 -0.58 14.37
C ALA A 536 19.37 -1.14 14.04
N GLN A 537 19.20 -1.80 12.88
CA GLN A 537 17.90 -2.34 12.48
C GLN A 537 17.62 -3.71 13.09
N TYR A 538 18.67 -4.50 13.34
CA TYR A 538 18.60 -5.88 13.83
C TYR A 538 19.24 -6.06 15.21
N VAL A 539 19.10 -5.08 16.12
CA VAL A 539 19.67 -5.14 17.48
C VAL A 539 19.23 -6.40 18.26
N HIS A 540 18.03 -6.92 17.99
CA HIS A 540 17.51 -8.16 18.60
C HIS A 540 17.81 -9.44 17.79
N GLY A 541 18.43 -9.31 16.63
CA GLY A 541 18.82 -10.41 15.76
C GLY A 541 20.34 -10.56 15.62
N VAL A 542 20.76 -11.66 15.02
CA VAL A 542 22.14 -11.93 14.58
C VAL A 542 22.14 -12.29 13.11
N LEU A 543 23.20 -11.85 12.41
CA LEU A 543 23.48 -12.35 11.07
C LEU A 543 23.98 -13.79 11.17
N LYS A 544 23.49 -14.64 10.27
CA LYS A 544 23.92 -16.03 10.13
C LYS A 544 24.22 -16.30 8.66
N ASP A 545 25.20 -17.16 8.39
CA ASP A 545 25.42 -17.69 7.04
C ASP A 545 24.33 -18.70 6.68
N PHE A 546 23.99 -18.77 5.40
CA PHE A 546 23.10 -19.79 4.88
C PHE A 546 23.83 -21.14 4.80
N SER A 547 23.19 -22.22 5.25
CA SER A 547 23.57 -23.55 4.79
C SER A 547 23.11 -23.77 3.34
N ASN A 548 23.71 -24.76 2.66
CA ASN A 548 23.35 -25.08 1.28
C ASN A 548 21.86 -25.47 1.14
N GLU A 549 21.33 -26.26 2.09
CA GLU A 549 19.94 -26.71 2.10
C GLU A 549 18.98 -25.55 2.38
N GLU A 550 19.27 -24.71 3.38
CA GLU A 550 18.47 -23.51 3.66
C GLU A 550 18.41 -22.57 2.45
N TRP A 551 19.56 -22.35 1.78
CA TRP A 551 19.62 -21.51 0.59
C TRP A 551 18.85 -22.10 -0.59
N GLU A 552 18.98 -23.40 -0.87
CA GLU A 552 18.30 -24.04 -2.00
C GLU A 552 16.77 -23.89 -1.88
N TYR A 553 16.23 -24.18 -0.70
CA TYR A 553 14.80 -24.00 -0.42
C TYR A 553 14.35 -22.54 -0.52
N LEU A 554 15.07 -21.60 0.13
CA LEU A 554 14.71 -20.17 0.10
C LEU A 554 14.85 -19.56 -1.30
N CYS A 555 15.86 -19.96 -2.07
CA CYS A 555 16.10 -19.48 -3.42
C CYS A 555 14.93 -19.82 -4.35
N GLY A 556 14.35 -21.02 -4.23
CA GLY A 556 13.13 -21.38 -4.96
C GLY A 556 11.97 -20.42 -4.65
N LYS A 557 11.72 -20.16 -3.36
CA LYS A 557 10.66 -19.25 -2.91
C LYS A 557 10.87 -17.79 -3.32
N ILE A 558 12.11 -17.33 -3.30
CA ILE A 558 12.46 -15.98 -3.74
C ILE A 558 12.20 -15.82 -5.25
N LYS A 559 12.53 -16.82 -6.06
CA LYS A 559 12.25 -16.81 -7.50
C LYS A 559 10.75 -16.81 -7.80
N GLU A 560 9.98 -17.69 -7.14
CA GLU A 560 8.51 -17.69 -7.21
C GLU A 560 7.95 -16.29 -6.89
N SER A 561 8.51 -15.60 -5.89
CA SER A 561 8.08 -14.25 -5.50
C SER A 561 8.44 -13.18 -6.54
N PHE A 562 9.58 -13.31 -7.22
CA PHE A 562 9.93 -12.43 -8.33
C PHE A 562 9.01 -12.64 -9.53
N GLU A 563 8.68 -13.89 -9.85
CA GLU A 563 7.72 -14.21 -10.92
C GLU A 563 6.32 -13.65 -10.61
N LEU A 564 5.84 -13.82 -9.37
CA LEU A 564 4.60 -13.20 -8.88
C LEU A 564 4.62 -11.66 -8.93
N ALA A 565 5.80 -11.05 -8.90
CA ALA A 565 5.98 -9.60 -9.04
C ALA A 565 6.15 -9.13 -10.50
N ASN A 566 6.04 -10.04 -11.48
CA ASN A 566 6.37 -9.81 -12.88
C ASN A 566 7.82 -9.34 -13.10
N ILE A 567 8.75 -9.85 -12.27
CA ILE A 567 10.19 -9.65 -12.42
C ILE A 567 10.76 -10.88 -13.12
N THR A 568 11.38 -10.67 -14.28
CA THR A 568 12.00 -11.76 -15.04
C THR A 568 13.30 -12.22 -14.37
N VAL A 569 13.37 -13.51 -14.07
CA VAL A 569 14.60 -14.17 -13.65
C VAL A 569 15.31 -14.74 -14.89
N HIS A 570 16.56 -14.35 -15.09
CA HIS A 570 17.37 -14.77 -16.22
C HIS A 570 18.40 -15.82 -15.78
N SER A 571 18.41 -16.97 -16.44
CA SER A 571 19.40 -18.03 -16.20
C SER A 571 20.52 -17.98 -17.24
N GLU A 572 21.77 -17.84 -16.79
CA GLU A 572 22.96 -17.86 -17.65
C GLU A 572 24.11 -18.60 -16.96
N ASN A 573 24.73 -19.56 -17.67
CA ASN A 573 25.88 -20.34 -17.17
C ASN A 573 25.65 -21.01 -15.80
N GLY A 574 24.41 -21.46 -15.53
CA GLY A 574 24.05 -22.13 -14.28
C GLY A 574 23.83 -21.20 -13.08
N ALA A 575 23.71 -19.89 -13.31
CA ALA A 575 23.36 -18.90 -12.29
C ALA A 575 22.15 -18.07 -12.74
N ASP A 576 21.37 -17.62 -11.76
CA ASP A 576 20.18 -16.82 -11.98
C ASP A 576 20.40 -15.37 -11.59
N TYR A 577 19.78 -14.46 -12.33
CA TYR A 577 19.96 -13.02 -12.21
C TYR A 577 18.64 -12.28 -12.36
N ILE A 578 18.55 -11.12 -11.73
CA ILE A 578 17.55 -10.08 -12.03
C ILE A 578 18.27 -8.82 -12.49
N PHE A 579 17.56 -7.96 -13.21
CA PHE A 579 18.03 -6.63 -13.57
C PHE A 579 17.37 -5.60 -12.68
N ILE A 580 18.19 -4.74 -12.09
CA ILE A 580 17.77 -3.60 -11.29
C ILE A 580 18.40 -2.40 -11.95
N GLU A 581 17.58 -1.54 -12.54
CA GLU A 581 18.06 -0.52 -13.46
C GLU A 581 18.90 -1.21 -14.58
N ASP A 582 20.11 -0.71 -14.83
CA ASP A 582 21.06 -1.30 -15.78
C ASP A 582 22.00 -2.34 -15.12
N LYS A 583 21.81 -2.64 -13.83
CA LYS A 583 22.69 -3.55 -13.08
C LYS A 583 22.14 -4.97 -13.09
N LYS A 584 22.98 -5.91 -13.55
CA LYS A 584 22.74 -7.35 -13.44
C LYS A 584 23.12 -7.83 -12.04
N VAL A 585 22.14 -8.30 -11.27
CA VAL A 585 22.35 -8.77 -9.89
C VAL A 585 22.07 -10.26 -9.80
N LYS A 586 23.04 -11.01 -9.26
CA LYS A 586 22.94 -12.47 -9.12
C LYS A 586 22.06 -12.87 -7.95
N ILE A 587 21.21 -13.88 -8.11
CA ILE A 587 20.47 -14.52 -7.03
C ILE A 587 21.39 -15.56 -6.38
N ALA A 588 22.20 -15.11 -5.42
CA ALA A 588 23.18 -15.95 -4.73
C ALA A 588 23.37 -15.46 -3.28
N PRO A 589 23.77 -16.33 -2.33
CA PRO A 589 23.79 -16.02 -0.90
C PRO A 589 24.52 -14.71 -0.54
N GLU A 590 25.58 -14.36 -1.29
CA GLU A 590 26.36 -13.14 -1.09
C GLU A 590 25.55 -11.83 -1.21
N ASN A 591 24.45 -11.84 -1.95
CA ASN A 591 23.55 -10.68 -2.14
C ASN A 591 22.36 -10.70 -1.17
N PHE A 592 22.35 -11.61 -0.19
CA PHE A 592 21.28 -11.72 0.80
C PHE A 592 21.85 -11.71 2.22
N LYS A 593 21.03 -11.27 3.18
CA LYS A 593 21.35 -11.34 4.61
C LYS A 593 20.29 -12.15 5.33
N LEU A 594 20.70 -13.20 6.04
CA LEU A 594 19.84 -13.92 6.96
C LEU A 594 20.02 -13.37 8.37
N VAL A 595 18.93 -12.84 8.92
CA VAL A 595 18.84 -12.36 10.30
C VAL A 595 17.94 -13.32 11.09
N MET A 596 18.45 -13.81 12.21
CA MET A 596 17.72 -14.68 13.13
C MET A 596 17.67 -14.07 14.54
N PRO A 597 16.64 -14.36 15.36
CA PRO A 597 16.60 -13.86 16.74
C PRO A 597 17.82 -14.31 17.56
N LYS A 598 18.29 -13.45 18.48
CA LYS A 598 19.39 -13.76 19.42
C LYS A 598 19.11 -14.91 20.39
N GLY A 599 17.88 -15.42 20.46
CA GLY A 599 17.52 -16.61 21.25
C GLY A 599 17.41 -16.39 22.77
N GLY A 600 17.38 -15.14 23.23
CA GLY A 600 17.06 -14.82 24.61
C GLY A 600 15.61 -14.36 24.72
N LEU A 601 14.78 -15.08 25.47
CA LEU A 601 13.53 -14.51 26.03
C LEU A 601 13.92 -13.41 27.03
N LYS A 602 14.36 -12.27 26.53
CA LYS A 602 14.33 -11.00 27.27
C LYS A 602 12.90 -10.46 27.17
N GLY A 603 11.96 -11.22 27.71
CA GLY A 603 10.61 -10.71 27.88
C GLY A 603 10.69 -9.48 28.79
N TYR A 604 10.16 -8.35 28.32
CA TYR A 604 9.84 -7.17 29.14
C TYR A 604 11.00 -6.29 29.65
N GLU A 605 11.97 -5.91 28.81
CA GLU A 605 12.87 -4.76 29.14
C GLU A 605 12.55 -3.47 28.35
N SER A 606 11.48 -3.41 27.55
CA SER A 606 11.22 -2.27 26.64
C SER A 606 9.82 -1.64 26.70
N HIS A 607 9.20 -1.61 27.88
CA HIS A 607 8.08 -0.69 28.14
C HIS A 607 8.53 0.47 29.01
#